data_AF-R1F807-F1
#
_entry.id   AF-R1F807-F1
#
_cell.length_a   1.000
_cell.length_b   1.000
_cell.length_c   1.000
_cell.angle_alpha   90.00
_cell.angle_beta   90.00
_cell.angle_gamma   90.00
#
_symmetry.space_group_name_H-M   'P 1'
#
loop_
_entity.id
_entity.type
_entity.pdbx_description
1 polymer ?
#
loop_
_entity_poly.entity_id
_entity_poly.type
_entity_poly.pdbx_seq_one_letter_code
_entity_poly.pdbx_strand_id
1 'polypeptide(L)'
;MPKITEGVQFPTGPEGKRSTLATGVAVFAAAAAPAGEELAGAIRKARKTWRQEYPEMLTRLVEAQSYSAQRAIAIAEAGLAEIYSTFEFVRGGEVVGVEAAMAAPSAARALHTATVAGSGALPTSLSVPYFGDSLSDQVLVDQVNAWADYGALEPAGAAALCAVANSAEWRDLRGRTFVALGATAELGPLALLLQCGATVVAVARGKPAKWAELVSMARASAGTLVVPPARIF
;
A
#
# COMPACT_ATOMS: atom_id res chain seq x y z
N MET A 1 27.60 -20.86 0.08
CA MET A 1 26.82 -20.18 -0.98
C MET A 1 25.85 -19.22 -0.30
N PRO A 2 25.66 -17.98 -0.80
CA PRO A 2 24.65 -17.09 -0.24
C PRO A 2 23.28 -17.79 -0.31
N LYS A 3 22.53 -17.73 0.79
CA LYS A 3 21.21 -18.36 0.91
C LYS A 3 20.32 -17.77 -0.19
N ILE A 4 19.83 -18.62 -1.09
CA ILE A 4 18.87 -18.21 -2.11
C ILE A 4 17.61 -17.77 -1.36
N THR A 5 17.28 -16.49 -1.48
CA THR A 5 16.08 -15.93 -0.87
C THR A 5 14.87 -16.38 -1.68
N GLU A 6 13.93 -17.09 -1.06
CA GLU A 6 12.65 -17.41 -1.70
C GLU A 6 11.83 -16.14 -2.00
N GLY A 7 10.96 -16.22 -3.00
CA GLY A 7 10.03 -15.16 -3.37
C GLY A 7 10.50 -14.34 -4.57
N VAL A 8 9.93 -13.15 -4.72
CA VAL A 8 10.20 -12.23 -5.83
C VAL A 8 11.61 -11.65 -5.69
N GLN A 9 12.40 -11.70 -6.75
CA GLN A 9 13.77 -11.24 -6.84
C GLN A 9 13.97 -10.30 -8.03
N PHE A 10 14.81 -9.27 -7.87
CA PHE A 10 15.29 -8.43 -8.97
C PHE A 10 16.06 -9.27 -10.00
N PRO A 11 15.95 -9.04 -11.31
CA PRO A 11 16.63 -9.85 -12.34
C PRO A 11 18.13 -10.04 -12.09
N THR A 12 18.62 -11.22 -12.45
CA THR A 12 20.05 -11.53 -12.42
C THR A 12 20.76 -10.82 -13.57
N GLY A 13 21.70 -9.93 -13.25
CA GLY A 13 22.51 -9.24 -14.26
C GLY A 13 23.57 -10.13 -14.92
N PRO A 14 24.30 -9.64 -15.94
CA PRO A 14 25.28 -10.42 -16.72
C PRO A 14 26.40 -11.06 -15.88
N GLU A 15 26.78 -10.44 -14.76
CA GLU A 15 27.80 -10.96 -13.83
C GLU A 15 27.22 -11.90 -12.75
N GLY A 16 25.97 -12.37 -12.90
CA GLY A 16 25.28 -13.13 -11.86
C GLY A 16 24.85 -12.30 -10.65
N LYS A 17 25.01 -10.98 -10.70
CA LYS A 17 24.65 -10.05 -9.61
C LYS A 17 23.32 -9.38 -9.88
N ARG A 18 22.48 -9.27 -8.85
CA ARG A 18 21.21 -8.53 -8.89
C ARG A 18 21.47 -7.05 -8.59
N SER A 19 20.94 -6.14 -9.39
CA SER A 19 21.14 -4.70 -9.24
C SER A 19 19.81 -3.96 -9.17
N THR A 20 19.46 -3.49 -7.97
CA THR A 20 18.23 -2.71 -7.75
C THR A 20 18.22 -1.41 -8.54
N LEU A 21 19.39 -0.77 -8.70
CA LEU A 21 19.54 0.46 -9.47
C LEU A 21 19.32 0.22 -10.97
N ALA A 22 19.94 -0.82 -11.54
CA ALA A 22 19.78 -1.12 -12.95
C ALA A 22 18.32 -1.47 -13.28
N THR A 23 17.69 -2.30 -12.45
CA THR A 23 16.29 -2.67 -12.60
C THR A 23 15.37 -1.47 -12.44
N GLY A 24 15.57 -0.64 -11.42
CA GLY A 24 14.75 0.56 -11.20
C GLY A 24 14.78 1.51 -12.40
N VAL A 25 15.97 1.76 -12.95
CA VAL A 25 16.12 2.59 -14.16
C VAL A 25 15.41 1.98 -15.36
N ALA A 26 15.52 0.66 -15.57
CA ALA A 26 14.83 -0.03 -16.67
C ALA A 26 13.31 0.10 -16.54
N VAL A 27 12.77 -0.16 -15.34
CA VAL A 27 11.33 -0.05 -15.05
C VAL A 27 10.82 1.38 -15.26
N PHE A 28 11.51 2.40 -14.75
CA PHE A 28 11.08 3.78 -14.96
C PHE A 28 11.22 4.24 -16.42
N ALA A 29 12.24 3.76 -17.15
CA ALA A 29 12.36 4.05 -18.57
C ALA A 29 11.25 3.38 -19.40
N ALA A 30 10.90 2.13 -19.09
CA ALA A 30 9.77 1.45 -19.71
C ALA A 30 8.44 2.16 -19.39
N ALA A 31 8.24 2.55 -18.12
CA ALA A 31 7.09 3.33 -17.69
C ALA A 31 6.98 4.67 -18.44
N ALA A 32 8.11 5.32 -18.75
CA ALA A 32 8.12 6.58 -19.49
C ALA A 32 7.86 6.45 -21.00
N ALA A 33 7.96 5.26 -21.59
CA ALA A 33 7.82 5.08 -23.04
C ALA A 33 6.48 5.59 -23.61
N PRO A 34 5.31 5.40 -22.95
CA PRO A 34 4.04 6.00 -23.38
C PRO A 34 4.00 7.53 -23.35
N ALA A 35 4.89 8.18 -22.58
CA ALA A 35 5.05 9.63 -22.56
C ALA A 35 5.97 10.14 -23.67
N GLY A 36 6.80 9.26 -24.26
CA GLY A 36 7.71 9.57 -25.35
C GLY A 36 9.13 9.07 -25.10
N GLU A 37 9.83 8.75 -26.19
CA GLU A 37 11.18 8.19 -26.14
C GLU A 37 12.23 9.16 -25.58
N GLU A 38 11.96 10.48 -25.61
CA GLU A 38 12.84 11.48 -25.02
C GLU A 38 13.01 11.27 -23.51
N LEU A 39 11.89 11.14 -22.78
CA LEU A 39 11.91 10.94 -21.33
C LEU A 39 12.47 9.56 -20.97
N ALA A 40 12.03 8.51 -21.68
CA ALA A 40 12.56 7.16 -21.50
C ALA A 40 14.09 7.12 -21.72
N GLY A 41 14.57 7.77 -22.77
CA GLY A 41 16.00 7.91 -23.07
C GLY A 41 16.76 8.68 -22.00
N ALA A 42 16.20 9.78 -21.48
CA ALA A 42 16.78 10.55 -20.39
C ALA A 42 16.96 9.70 -19.12
N ILE A 43 15.93 8.95 -18.72
CA ILE A 43 15.99 8.04 -17.56
C ILE A 43 17.09 6.99 -17.72
N ARG A 44 17.22 6.39 -18.92
CA ARG A 44 18.29 5.40 -19.17
C ARG A 44 19.68 6.02 -19.06
N LYS A 45 19.87 7.25 -19.54
CA LYS A 45 21.15 7.98 -19.46
C LYS A 45 21.52 8.34 -18.03
N ALA A 46 20.53 8.71 -17.21
CA ALA A 46 20.70 9.05 -15.80
C ALA A 46 21.20 7.88 -14.93
N ARG A 47 21.30 6.65 -15.45
CA ARG A 47 21.72 5.45 -14.68
C ARG A 47 23.00 5.65 -13.87
N LYS A 48 24.03 6.29 -14.45
CA LYS A 48 25.34 6.44 -13.80
C LYS A 48 25.32 7.42 -12.62
N THR A 49 24.42 8.39 -12.69
CA THR A 49 24.26 9.54 -11.78
C THR A 49 22.90 9.52 -11.10
N TRP A 50 22.24 8.35 -11.06
CA TRP A 50 20.84 8.19 -10.70
C TRP A 50 20.49 8.85 -9.37
N ARG A 51 21.37 8.74 -8.36
CA ARG A 51 21.16 9.36 -7.02
C ARG A 51 20.97 10.88 -7.06
N GLN A 52 21.50 11.55 -8.07
CA GLN A 52 21.41 12.99 -8.27
C GLN A 52 20.24 13.35 -9.19
N GLU A 53 20.02 12.55 -10.23
CA GLU A 53 19.06 12.87 -11.30
C GLU A 53 17.65 12.30 -11.09
N TYR A 54 17.47 11.29 -10.23
CA TYR A 54 16.15 10.68 -10.02
C TYR A 54 15.04 11.67 -9.59
N PRO A 55 15.29 12.72 -8.77
CA PRO A 55 14.23 13.65 -8.39
C PRO A 55 13.67 14.39 -9.61
N GLU A 56 14.54 14.83 -10.52
CA GLU A 56 14.13 15.48 -11.77
C GLU A 56 13.39 14.49 -12.68
N MET A 57 13.95 13.29 -12.88
CA MET A 57 13.37 12.28 -13.75
C MET A 57 11.98 11.84 -13.28
N LEU A 58 11.78 11.64 -11.97
CA LEU A 58 10.49 11.28 -11.41
C LEU A 58 9.51 12.46 -11.46
N THR A 59 9.97 13.69 -11.26
CA THR A 59 9.13 14.88 -11.45
C THR A 59 8.59 14.95 -12.87
N ARG A 60 9.46 14.79 -13.88
CA ARG A 60 9.06 14.77 -15.30
C ARG A 60 8.11 13.62 -15.63
N LEU A 61 8.28 12.45 -14.99
CA LEU A 61 7.37 11.32 -15.16
C LEU A 61 5.98 11.62 -14.57
N VAL A 62 5.91 12.24 -13.38
CA VAL A 62 4.65 12.64 -12.75
C VAL A 62 3.96 13.75 -13.55
N GLU A 63 4.71 14.72 -14.06
CA GLU A 63 4.18 15.72 -15.00
C GLU A 63 3.62 15.06 -16.26
N ALA A 64 4.33 14.05 -16.80
CA ALA A 64 3.80 13.27 -17.91
C ALA A 64 2.48 12.55 -17.58
N GLN A 65 2.35 12.02 -16.35
CA GLN A 65 1.12 11.37 -15.88
C GLN A 65 -0.03 12.36 -15.71
N SER A 66 0.24 13.62 -15.34
CA SER A 66 -0.81 14.60 -15.03
C SER A 66 -1.56 15.13 -16.27
N TYR A 67 -1.02 14.96 -17.49
CA TYR A 67 -1.68 15.41 -18.72
C TYR A 67 -3.04 14.74 -18.98
N SER A 68 -3.21 13.45 -18.62
CA SER A 68 -4.50 12.76 -18.72
C SER A 68 -4.55 11.46 -17.93
N ALA A 69 -5.75 11.05 -17.52
CA ALA A 69 -5.96 9.77 -16.83
C ALA A 69 -5.50 8.58 -17.68
N GLN A 70 -5.75 8.61 -19.00
CA GLN A 70 -5.34 7.55 -19.93
C GLN A 70 -3.81 7.43 -20.00
N ARG A 71 -3.10 8.55 -20.04
CA ARG A 71 -1.63 8.54 -20.05
C ARG A 71 -1.07 8.06 -18.72
N ALA A 72 -1.66 8.48 -17.59
CA ALA A 72 -1.28 8.00 -16.26
C ALA A 72 -1.38 6.47 -16.16
N ILE A 73 -2.50 5.89 -16.63
CA ILE A 73 -2.72 4.44 -16.66
C ILE A 73 -1.69 3.76 -17.57
N ALA A 74 -1.49 4.24 -18.79
CA ALA A 74 -0.54 3.63 -19.73
C ALA A 74 0.90 3.62 -19.19
N ILE A 75 1.35 4.69 -18.53
CA ILE A 75 2.66 4.77 -17.88
C ILE A 75 2.78 3.72 -16.76
N ALA A 76 1.75 3.59 -15.92
CA ALA A 76 1.74 2.61 -14.83
C ALA A 76 1.74 1.17 -15.35
N GLU A 77 0.93 0.87 -16.37
CA GLU A 77 0.86 -0.43 -17.02
C GLU A 77 2.18 -0.82 -17.68
N ALA A 78 2.84 0.11 -18.39
CA ALA A 78 4.13 -0.14 -19.02
C ALA A 78 5.24 -0.46 -17.98
N GLY A 79 5.27 0.28 -16.87
CA GLY A 79 6.18 -0.02 -15.76
C GLY A 79 5.91 -1.38 -15.12
N LEU A 80 4.63 -1.72 -14.92
CA LEU A 80 4.24 -3.01 -14.35
C LEU A 80 4.57 -4.17 -15.31
N ALA A 81 4.37 -3.99 -16.61
CA ALA A 81 4.73 -4.98 -17.62
C ALA A 81 6.24 -5.29 -17.61
N GLU A 82 7.09 -4.27 -17.48
CA GLU A 82 8.55 -4.46 -17.32
C GLU A 82 8.89 -5.22 -16.03
N ILE A 83 8.16 -4.98 -14.93
CA ILE A 83 8.33 -5.76 -13.70
C ILE A 83 7.96 -7.23 -13.94
N TYR A 84 6.80 -7.50 -14.54
CA TYR A 84 6.31 -8.87 -14.78
C TYR A 84 7.23 -9.67 -15.71
N SER A 85 7.79 -9.02 -16.73
CA SER A 85 8.64 -9.66 -17.74
C SER A 85 10.07 -9.90 -17.25
N THR A 86 10.58 -9.08 -16.31
CA THR A 86 11.99 -9.14 -15.91
C THR A 86 12.22 -9.71 -14.51
N PHE A 87 11.27 -9.57 -13.58
CA PHE A 87 11.48 -10.06 -12.22
C PHE A 87 11.44 -11.59 -12.20
N GLU A 88 12.28 -12.13 -11.32
CA GLU A 88 12.36 -13.55 -11.07
C GLU A 88 11.56 -13.90 -9.82
N PHE A 89 11.12 -15.14 -9.74
CA PHE A 89 10.46 -15.71 -8.58
C PHE A 89 11.14 -17.03 -8.22
N VAL A 90 11.59 -17.13 -6.97
CA VAL A 90 12.34 -18.29 -6.49
C VAL A 90 11.51 -19.12 -5.52
N ARG A 91 11.35 -20.41 -5.80
CA ARG A 91 10.59 -21.35 -4.96
C ARG A 91 11.26 -22.72 -4.98
N GLY A 92 11.60 -23.26 -3.81
CA GLY A 92 12.22 -24.59 -3.72
C GLY A 92 13.57 -24.72 -4.44
N GLY A 93 14.29 -23.60 -4.63
CA GLY A 93 15.56 -23.55 -5.37
C GLY A 93 15.41 -23.34 -6.88
N GLU A 94 14.20 -23.43 -7.43
CA GLU A 94 13.92 -23.14 -8.83
C GLU A 94 13.67 -21.64 -9.04
N VAL A 95 14.16 -21.12 -10.16
CA VAL A 95 13.98 -19.73 -10.59
C VAL A 95 13.10 -19.71 -11.83
N VAL A 96 11.96 -19.03 -11.75
CA VAL A 96 11.05 -18.80 -12.88
C VAL A 96 10.76 -17.30 -13.00
N GLY A 97 10.19 -16.85 -14.12
CA GLY A 97 9.70 -15.48 -14.22
C GLY A 97 8.49 -15.24 -13.29
N VAL A 98 8.32 -14.00 -12.81
CA VAL A 98 7.16 -13.62 -11.98
C VAL A 98 5.85 -13.89 -12.72
N GLU A 99 5.77 -13.57 -14.01
CA GLU A 99 4.59 -13.86 -14.83
C GLU A 99 4.22 -15.35 -14.81
N ALA A 100 5.19 -16.24 -15.06
CA ALA A 100 4.98 -17.68 -15.02
C ALA A 100 4.57 -18.17 -13.62
N ALA A 101 5.19 -17.62 -12.57
CA ALA A 101 4.85 -17.96 -11.19
C ALA A 101 3.42 -17.57 -10.81
N MET A 102 2.93 -16.44 -11.33
CA MET A 102 1.56 -15.96 -11.11
C MET A 102 0.53 -16.77 -11.91
N ALA A 103 0.90 -17.27 -13.10
CA ALA A 103 0.05 -18.14 -13.90
C ALA A 103 -0.10 -19.56 -13.32
N ALA A 104 0.84 -20.02 -12.49
CA ALA A 104 0.85 -21.35 -11.89
C ALA A 104 1.02 -21.30 -10.35
N PRO A 105 -0.02 -20.89 -9.60
CA PRO A 105 0.02 -20.90 -8.14
C PRO A 105 0.18 -22.32 -7.60
N SER A 106 1.02 -22.50 -6.57
CA SER A 106 1.26 -23.81 -5.97
C SER A 106 0.13 -24.18 -5.01
N ALA A 107 -0.59 -25.26 -5.33
CA ALA A 107 -1.59 -25.84 -4.43
C ALA A 107 -1.01 -26.27 -3.07
N ALA A 108 0.26 -26.68 -3.03
CA ALA A 108 0.96 -27.04 -1.80
C ALA A 108 1.20 -25.84 -0.85
N ARG A 109 1.04 -24.61 -1.33
CA ARG A 109 1.09 -23.38 -0.52
C ARG A 109 -0.24 -22.63 -0.58
N ALA A 110 -1.35 -23.36 -0.59
CA ALA A 110 -2.69 -22.78 -0.52
C ALA A 110 -2.79 -21.80 0.66
N LEU A 111 -3.32 -20.61 0.38
CA LEU A 111 -3.53 -19.62 1.42
C LEU A 111 -4.78 -19.99 2.21
N HIS A 112 -4.64 -20.01 3.52
CA HIS A 112 -5.75 -20.18 4.44
C HIS A 112 -5.99 -18.89 5.18
N THR A 113 -7.22 -18.70 5.67
CA THR A 113 -7.60 -17.56 6.49
C THR A 113 -8.34 -18.05 7.74
N ALA A 114 -8.28 -17.24 8.78
CA ALA A 114 -9.12 -17.34 9.95
C ALA A 114 -9.76 -15.96 10.19
N THR A 115 -10.92 -15.99 10.83
CA THR A 115 -11.72 -14.79 11.09
C THR A 115 -11.74 -14.51 12.58
N VAL A 116 -11.47 -13.26 12.95
CA VAL A 116 -11.60 -12.73 14.30
C VAL A 116 -12.71 -11.69 14.27
N ALA A 117 -13.90 -12.09 14.73
CA ALA A 117 -15.04 -11.20 14.87
C ALA A 117 -14.87 -10.32 16.12
N GLY A 118 -15.12 -9.03 15.95
CA GLY A 118 -15.25 -8.08 17.04
C GLY A 118 -16.58 -8.23 17.77
N SER A 119 -16.60 -7.73 19.01
CA SER A 119 -17.79 -7.72 19.88
C SER A 119 -18.16 -6.32 20.38
N GLY A 120 -17.41 -5.30 19.95
CA GLY A 120 -17.66 -3.91 20.29
C GLY A 120 -18.87 -3.34 19.56
N ALA A 121 -19.40 -2.24 20.11
CA ALA A 121 -20.45 -1.46 19.47
C ALA A 121 -19.86 -0.52 18.41
N LEU A 122 -20.67 -0.16 17.42
CA LEU A 122 -20.33 0.92 16.48
C LEU A 122 -20.19 2.25 17.23
N PRO A 123 -19.26 3.12 16.81
CA PRO A 123 -19.09 4.42 17.44
C PRO A 123 -20.27 5.35 17.14
N THR A 124 -20.77 6.04 18.17
CA THR A 124 -21.86 7.02 18.05
C THR A 124 -21.41 8.37 17.51
N SER A 125 -20.12 8.66 17.54
CA SER A 125 -19.47 9.82 16.90
C SER A 125 -18.10 9.44 16.33
N LEU A 126 -17.59 10.21 15.37
CA LEU A 126 -16.20 10.06 14.92
C LEU A 126 -15.28 10.67 15.98
N SER A 127 -14.26 9.92 16.40
CA SER A 127 -13.33 10.35 17.42
C SER A 127 -11.88 10.16 16.95
N VAL A 128 -11.05 11.20 17.08
CA VAL A 128 -9.66 11.22 16.64
C VAL A 128 -8.75 11.53 17.83
N PRO A 129 -7.80 10.65 18.18
CA PRO A 129 -6.80 10.94 19.20
C PRO A 129 -5.90 12.11 18.78
N TYR A 130 -5.73 13.10 19.65
CA TYR A 130 -4.91 14.29 19.39
C TYR A 130 -4.25 14.80 20.68
N PHE A 131 -2.92 14.82 20.73
CA PHE A 131 -2.13 15.27 21.90
C PHE A 131 -2.56 14.72 23.27
N GLY A 132 -2.99 13.45 23.32
CA GLY A 132 -3.44 12.80 24.55
C GLY A 132 -4.93 12.97 24.85
N ASP A 133 -5.59 13.87 24.12
CA ASP A 133 -7.04 14.03 24.13
C ASP A 133 -7.70 13.24 22.98
N SER A 134 -9.03 13.28 22.96
CA SER A 134 -9.85 12.65 21.94
C SER A 134 -10.84 13.65 21.38
N LEU A 135 -10.59 14.12 20.16
CA LEU A 135 -11.43 15.11 19.48
C LEU A 135 -12.63 14.41 18.85
N SER A 136 -13.82 14.91 19.12
CA SER A 136 -15.05 14.37 18.56
C SER A 136 -16.05 15.50 18.27
N ASP A 137 -17.03 15.19 17.43
CA ASP A 137 -18.16 16.07 17.13
C ASP A 137 -17.69 17.50 16.75
N GLN A 138 -18.27 18.53 17.35
CA GLN A 138 -17.94 19.92 17.04
C GLN A 138 -16.47 20.27 17.35
N VAL A 139 -15.88 19.68 18.38
CA VAL A 139 -14.47 19.93 18.75
C VAL A 139 -13.53 19.43 17.65
N LEU A 140 -13.86 18.30 17.03
CA LEU A 140 -13.12 17.80 15.87
C LEU A 140 -13.27 18.74 14.66
N VAL A 141 -14.50 19.19 14.38
CA VAL A 141 -14.78 20.12 13.26
C VAL A 141 -14.02 21.43 13.43
N ASP A 142 -14.04 22.02 14.62
CA ASP A 142 -13.35 23.28 14.91
C ASP A 142 -11.83 23.11 14.75
N GLN A 143 -11.27 22.00 15.23
CA GLN A 143 -9.85 21.72 15.09
C GLN A 143 -9.42 21.49 13.63
N VAL A 144 -10.25 20.80 12.84
CA VAL A 144 -10.00 20.57 11.39
C VAL A 144 -10.03 21.89 10.62
N ASN A 145 -10.98 22.78 10.93
CA ASN A 145 -11.04 24.11 10.33
C ASN A 145 -9.82 24.95 10.71
N ALA A 146 -9.39 24.91 11.99
CA ALA A 146 -8.17 25.59 12.42
C ALA A 146 -6.94 25.10 11.64
N TRP A 147 -6.80 23.77 11.42
CA TRP A 147 -5.72 23.23 10.59
C TRP A 147 -5.73 23.77 9.16
N ALA A 148 -6.92 24.00 8.59
CA ALA A 148 -7.04 24.62 7.28
C ALA A 148 -6.63 26.10 7.31
N ASP A 149 -7.10 26.85 8.30
CA ASP A 149 -6.87 28.29 8.41
C ASP A 149 -5.39 28.66 8.54
N TYR A 150 -4.62 27.90 9.33
CA TYR A 150 -3.17 28.14 9.47
C TYR A 150 -2.30 27.37 8.45
N GLY A 151 -2.92 26.63 7.53
CA GLY A 151 -2.23 26.01 6.39
C GLY A 151 -1.57 24.65 6.65
N ALA A 152 -1.97 23.92 7.70
CA ALA A 152 -1.54 22.54 7.91
C ALA A 152 -2.37 21.51 7.14
N LEU A 153 -3.57 21.87 6.69
CA LEU A 153 -4.48 21.02 5.93
C LEU A 153 -5.04 21.79 4.73
N GLU A 154 -5.14 21.14 3.57
CA GLU A 154 -5.79 21.75 2.42
C GLU A 154 -7.29 21.96 2.67
N PRO A 155 -7.90 23.08 2.23
CA PRO A 155 -9.32 23.35 2.45
C PRO A 155 -10.25 22.23 1.97
N ALA A 156 -9.92 21.57 0.86
CA ALA A 156 -10.68 20.43 0.34
C ALA A 156 -10.60 19.21 1.28
N GLY A 157 -9.44 18.96 1.88
CA GLY A 157 -9.25 17.90 2.87
C GLY A 157 -10.04 18.19 4.16
N ALA A 158 -10.03 19.44 4.61
CA ALA A 158 -10.82 19.87 5.76
C ALA A 158 -12.32 19.69 5.52
N ALA A 159 -12.82 20.14 4.35
CA ALA A 159 -14.21 19.96 3.96
C ALA A 159 -14.62 18.48 3.94
N ALA A 160 -13.77 17.59 3.41
CA ALA A 160 -14.02 16.15 3.38
C ALA A 160 -14.09 15.55 4.80
N LEU A 161 -13.15 15.90 5.69
CA LEU A 161 -13.14 15.42 7.08
C LEU A 161 -14.37 15.91 7.85
N CYS A 162 -14.76 17.17 7.69
CA CYS A 162 -15.97 17.72 8.30
C CYS A 162 -17.24 17.03 7.78
N ALA A 163 -17.30 16.69 6.50
CA ALA A 163 -18.42 15.92 5.93
C ALA A 163 -18.52 14.51 6.56
N VAL A 164 -17.39 13.82 6.74
CA VAL A 164 -17.34 12.51 7.40
C VAL A 164 -17.76 12.63 8.87
N ALA A 165 -17.25 13.61 9.60
CA ALA A 165 -17.59 13.81 11.01
C ALA A 165 -19.10 14.01 11.23
N ASN A 166 -19.75 14.73 10.32
CA ASN A 166 -21.19 15.03 10.39
C ASN A 166 -22.09 13.94 9.78
N SER A 167 -21.53 12.93 9.12
CA SER A 167 -22.31 11.88 8.46
C SER A 167 -22.35 10.60 9.31
N ALA A 168 -23.52 10.31 9.90
CA ALA A 168 -23.74 9.06 10.63
C ALA A 168 -23.68 7.83 9.73
N GLU A 169 -24.22 7.95 8.51
CA GLU A 169 -24.27 6.86 7.52
C GLU A 169 -22.89 6.46 7.00
N TRP A 170 -21.89 7.37 6.99
CA TRP A 170 -20.54 7.05 6.51
C TRP A 170 -19.68 6.34 7.55
N ARG A 171 -20.13 6.29 8.81
CA ARG A 171 -19.43 5.65 9.93
C ARG A 171 -19.75 4.16 10.07
N ASP A 172 -20.86 3.70 9.51
CA ASP A 172 -21.19 2.29 9.49
C ASP A 172 -20.63 1.63 8.22
N LEU A 173 -19.48 0.97 8.37
CA LEU A 173 -18.81 0.25 7.28
C LEU A 173 -19.15 -1.24 7.27
N ARG A 174 -20.19 -1.68 7.99
CA ARG A 174 -20.62 -3.09 7.92
C ARG A 174 -20.99 -3.46 6.49
N GLY A 175 -20.60 -4.67 6.08
CA GLY A 175 -20.74 -5.13 4.70
C GLY A 175 -19.69 -4.59 3.72
N ARG A 176 -18.78 -3.70 4.17
CA ARG A 176 -17.61 -3.27 3.39
C ARG A 176 -16.39 -4.12 3.75
N THR A 177 -15.61 -4.48 2.73
CA THR A 177 -14.35 -5.23 2.90
C THR A 177 -13.18 -4.41 2.40
N PHE A 178 -12.13 -4.32 3.21
CA PHE A 178 -10.89 -3.61 2.88
C PHE A 178 -9.71 -4.58 2.97
N VAL A 179 -8.76 -4.48 2.04
CA VAL A 179 -7.49 -5.21 2.10
C VAL A 179 -6.40 -4.26 2.58
N ALA A 180 -5.90 -4.50 3.79
CA ALA A 180 -4.86 -3.67 4.40
C ALA A 180 -3.47 -4.25 4.09
N LEU A 181 -2.84 -3.75 3.03
CA LEU A 181 -1.44 -4.05 2.70
C LEU A 181 -0.53 -3.28 3.65
N GLY A 182 0.03 -3.99 4.64
CA GLY A 182 0.72 -3.36 5.77
C GLY A 182 -0.20 -3.10 6.95
N ALA A 183 -1.01 -4.09 7.34
CA ALA A 183 -1.97 -3.99 8.45
C ALA A 183 -1.37 -3.56 9.81
N THR A 184 -0.05 -3.70 9.99
CA THR A 184 0.67 -3.29 11.21
C THR A 184 1.39 -1.93 11.03
N ALA A 185 1.01 -1.12 10.05
CA ALA A 185 1.58 0.21 9.86
C ALA A 185 1.08 1.15 10.95
N GLU A 186 1.97 2.01 11.48
CA GLU A 186 1.65 2.96 12.56
C GLU A 186 0.56 3.96 12.15
N LEU A 187 0.57 4.41 10.88
CA LEU A 187 -0.41 5.35 10.33
C LEU A 187 -1.42 4.67 9.39
N GLY A 188 -1.73 3.39 9.64
CA GLY A 188 -2.68 2.63 8.83
C GLY A 188 -4.15 2.88 9.22
N PRO A 189 -5.11 2.72 8.29
CA PRO A 189 -6.53 2.95 8.58
C PRO A 189 -7.19 1.80 9.35
N LEU A 190 -6.47 0.72 9.65
CA LEU A 190 -7.04 -0.53 10.15
C LEU A 190 -7.85 -0.34 11.43
N ALA A 191 -7.33 0.42 12.40
CA ALA A 191 -8.02 0.64 13.67
C ALA A 191 -9.38 1.33 13.46
N LEU A 192 -9.40 2.39 12.66
CA LEU A 192 -10.62 3.14 12.33
C LEU A 192 -11.61 2.27 11.55
N LEU A 193 -11.14 1.51 10.55
CA LEU A 193 -11.99 0.61 9.76
C LEU A 193 -12.67 -0.43 10.63
N LEU A 194 -11.93 -1.04 11.56
CA LEU A 194 -12.46 -2.02 12.51
C LEU A 194 -13.43 -1.37 13.50
N GLN A 195 -13.12 -0.19 14.03
CA GLN A 195 -14.06 0.56 14.90
C GLN A 195 -15.38 0.84 14.18
N CYS A 196 -15.32 1.22 12.90
CA CYS A 196 -16.48 1.46 12.04
C CYS A 196 -17.19 0.19 11.54
N GLY A 197 -16.82 -1.01 12.01
CA GLY A 197 -17.53 -2.25 11.69
C GLY A 197 -17.16 -2.91 10.36
N ALA A 198 -16.09 -2.45 9.70
CA ALA A 198 -15.67 -3.04 8.43
C ALA A 198 -15.11 -4.46 8.60
N THR A 199 -15.09 -5.21 7.50
CA THR A 199 -14.24 -6.40 7.37
C THR A 199 -12.88 -5.99 6.83
N VAL A 200 -11.80 -6.35 7.51
CA VAL A 200 -10.43 -6.01 7.12
C VAL A 200 -9.62 -7.29 6.89
N VAL A 201 -9.18 -7.51 5.66
CA VAL A 201 -8.21 -8.57 5.31
C VAL A 201 -6.81 -8.04 5.53
N ALA A 202 -6.13 -8.55 6.56
CA ALA A 202 -4.83 -8.05 6.98
C ALA A 202 -3.67 -8.76 6.27
N VAL A 203 -2.81 -7.98 5.60
CA VAL A 203 -1.54 -8.45 5.07
C VAL A 203 -0.42 -7.74 5.82
N ALA A 204 0.42 -8.50 6.53
CA ALA A 204 1.53 -7.94 7.30
C ALA A 204 2.70 -8.92 7.43
N ARG A 205 3.82 -8.42 7.98
CA ARG A 205 5.02 -9.22 8.28
C ARG A 205 4.77 -10.18 9.44
N GLY A 206 5.55 -11.27 9.52
CA GLY A 206 5.36 -12.35 10.49
C GLY A 206 5.94 -12.05 11.86
N LYS A 207 5.46 -10.97 12.51
CA LYS A 207 5.86 -10.61 13.87
C LYS A 207 4.75 -10.98 14.86
N PRO A 208 4.86 -12.07 15.65
CA PRO A 208 3.76 -12.57 16.49
C PRO A 208 3.15 -11.51 17.42
N ALA A 209 3.96 -10.70 18.09
CA ALA A 209 3.48 -9.63 18.97
C ALA A 209 2.55 -8.64 18.24
N LYS A 210 2.90 -8.24 17.02
CA LYS A 210 2.07 -7.34 16.20
C LYS A 210 0.76 -8.01 15.75
N TRP A 211 0.76 -9.32 15.51
CA TRP A 211 -0.48 -10.04 15.22
C TRP A 211 -1.38 -10.16 16.45
N ALA A 212 -0.82 -10.40 17.64
CA ALA A 212 -1.57 -10.40 18.89
C ALA A 212 -2.23 -9.03 19.16
N GLU A 213 -1.51 -7.93 18.92
CA GLU A 213 -2.07 -6.56 18.99
C GLU A 213 -3.26 -6.39 18.05
N LEU A 214 -3.13 -6.80 16.77
CA LEU A 214 -4.23 -6.72 15.79
C LEU A 214 -5.44 -7.56 16.18
N VAL A 215 -5.22 -8.78 16.68
CA VAL A 215 -6.31 -9.67 17.15
C VAL A 215 -7.02 -9.07 18.35
N SER A 216 -6.27 -8.51 19.31
CA SER A 216 -6.86 -7.83 20.47
C SER A 216 -7.69 -6.62 20.05
N MET A 217 -7.16 -5.80 19.14
CA MET A 217 -7.86 -4.64 18.58
C MET A 217 -9.15 -5.06 17.87
N ALA A 218 -9.11 -6.11 17.04
CA ALA A 218 -10.26 -6.62 16.33
C ALA A 218 -11.36 -7.10 17.29
N ARG A 219 -11.02 -7.89 18.32
CA ARG A 219 -11.98 -8.37 19.33
C ARG A 219 -12.70 -7.24 20.05
N ALA A 220 -11.98 -6.16 20.36
CA ALA A 220 -12.51 -4.98 21.05
C ALA A 220 -13.32 -4.04 20.12
N SER A 221 -13.22 -4.20 18.80
CA SER A 221 -13.89 -3.37 17.81
C SER A 221 -15.27 -3.91 17.41
N ALA A 222 -16.01 -3.15 16.59
CA ALA A 222 -17.25 -3.63 15.95
C ALA A 222 -16.99 -4.43 14.65
N GLY A 223 -15.75 -4.42 14.16
CA GLY A 223 -15.36 -4.95 12.86
C GLY A 223 -14.93 -6.40 12.90
N THR A 224 -14.53 -6.90 11.73
CA THR A 224 -14.05 -8.27 11.57
C THR A 224 -12.67 -8.25 10.94
N LEU A 225 -11.72 -8.96 11.54
CA LEU A 225 -10.37 -9.10 11.01
C LEU A 225 -10.18 -10.47 10.39
N VAL A 226 -9.79 -10.53 9.12
CA VAL A 226 -9.41 -11.75 8.41
C VAL A 226 -7.88 -11.82 8.37
N VAL A 227 -7.34 -12.92 8.87
CA VAL A 227 -5.90 -13.11 9.11
C VAL A 227 -5.41 -14.46 8.58
N PRO A 228 -4.12 -14.64 8.28
CA PRO A 228 -3.56 -15.96 7.98
C PRO A 228 -3.43 -16.82 9.26
N PRO A 229 -3.85 -18.09 9.28
CA PRO A 229 -3.93 -18.92 10.48
C PRO A 229 -2.56 -19.33 11.04
N ALA A 230 -1.54 -19.48 10.18
CA ALA A 230 -0.17 -19.84 10.58
C ALA A 230 0.56 -18.75 11.41
N ARG A 231 -0.15 -17.70 11.83
CA ARG A 231 0.40 -16.55 12.57
C ARG A 231 -0.38 -16.18 13.83
N ILE A 232 -1.37 -16.99 14.19
CA ILE A 232 -2.24 -16.79 15.36
C ILE A 232 -1.84 -17.73 16.52
N PHE A 233 -1.11 -18.81 16.21
CA PHE A 233 -0.68 -19.84 17.16
C PHE A 233 0.85 -19.98 17.14
#